data_AF-A0A6A4XBZ0-F1
#
_entry.id   AF-A0A6A4XBZ0-F1
#
_cell.length_a   1.000
_cell.length_b   1.000
_cell.length_c   1.000
_cell.angle_alpha   90.00
_cell.angle_beta   90.00
_cell.angle_gamma   90.00
#
_symmetry.space_group_name_H-M   'P 1'
#
loop_
_entity.id
_entity.type
_entity.pdbx_description
1 polymer ?
#
loop_
_entity_poly.entity_id
_entity_poly.type
_entity_poly.pdbx_seq_one_letter_code
_entity_poly.pdbx_strand_id
1 'polypeptide(L)'
;MSPGLEDLLMQYGVDLAVWGHEHSYERMWPLYNYRIYNGTDSDPYRNPGAPVHIVTGSAGCKENLNPFFPIKMPWTAFRSLEYGYSRFTFHNTTHMSIEQVETTQEGATAVIDEVTVVRESHGPYELLKKTERGYL
;
A
#
# COMPACT_ATOMS: atom_id res chain seq x y z
N MET A 1 -9.39 5.31 -7.30
CA MET A 1 -8.55 4.60 -8.30
C MET A 1 -8.16 5.57 -9.38
N SER A 2 -6.90 5.51 -9.85
CA SER A 2 -6.36 6.43 -10.86
C SER A 2 -6.79 5.97 -12.26
N PRO A 3 -7.83 6.58 -12.88
CA PRO A 3 -8.32 6.13 -14.17
C PRO A 3 -7.22 6.33 -15.22
N GLY A 4 -6.85 5.27 -15.92
CA GLY A 4 -5.85 5.28 -16.98
C GLY A 4 -4.41 4.96 -16.56
N LEU A 5 -4.08 4.95 -15.26
CA LEU A 5 -2.74 4.51 -14.80
C LEU A 5 -2.73 3.05 -14.31
N GLU A 6 -3.85 2.54 -13.80
CA GLU A 6 -3.92 1.22 -13.19
C GLU A 6 -3.40 0.10 -14.10
N ASP A 7 -3.75 0.12 -15.39
CA ASP A 7 -3.24 -0.83 -16.38
C ASP A 7 -1.72 -0.74 -16.57
N LEU A 8 -1.14 0.46 -16.53
CA LEU A 8 0.31 0.64 -16.65
C LEU A 8 1.04 0.15 -15.39
N LEU A 9 0.50 0.45 -14.20
CA LEU A 9 1.07 -0.04 -12.93
C LEU A 9 1.08 -1.58 -12.90
N MET A 10 -0.01 -2.18 -13.37
CA MET A 10 -0.14 -3.63 -13.51
C MET A 10 0.72 -4.19 -14.64
N GLN A 11 0.86 -3.53 -15.79
CA GLN A 11 1.67 -4.05 -16.90
C GLN A 11 3.16 -4.10 -16.52
N TYR A 12 3.67 -3.02 -15.92
CA TYR A 12 5.10 -2.85 -15.68
C TYR A 12 5.62 -3.41 -14.36
N GLY A 13 4.78 -4.10 -13.58
CA GLY A 13 5.27 -4.75 -12.37
C GLY A 13 5.50 -3.81 -11.21
N VAL A 14 4.70 -2.74 -11.09
CA VAL A 14 4.86 -1.80 -9.97
C VAL A 14 4.53 -2.51 -8.66
N ASP A 15 5.50 -2.52 -7.75
CA ASP A 15 5.38 -3.17 -6.45
C ASP A 15 4.49 -2.34 -5.49
N LEU A 16 4.68 -1.02 -5.48
CA LEU A 16 3.98 -0.08 -4.60
C LEU A 16 3.62 1.21 -5.34
N ALA A 17 2.37 1.64 -5.18
CA ALA A 17 1.88 2.94 -5.62
C ALA A 17 1.47 3.78 -4.40
N VAL A 18 2.13 4.94 -4.23
CA VAL A 18 1.92 5.86 -3.12
C VAL A 18 1.08 7.05 -3.59
N TRP A 19 0.06 7.37 -2.80
CA TRP A 19 -0.92 8.42 -3.07
C TRP A 19 -0.98 9.41 -1.91
N GLY A 20 -1.38 10.63 -2.21
CA GLY A 20 -1.71 11.66 -1.23
C GLY A 20 -3.11 12.22 -1.51
N HIS A 21 -3.25 13.54 -1.44
CA HIS A 21 -4.49 14.30 -1.64
C HIS A 21 -5.57 14.07 -0.57
N GLU A 22 -5.96 12.82 -0.33
CA GLU A 22 -6.82 12.51 0.82
C GLU A 22 -6.04 12.71 2.11
N HIS A 23 -6.53 13.58 3.00
CA HIS A 23 -5.87 13.89 4.27
C HIS A 23 -6.10 12.78 5.31
N SER A 24 -5.68 11.57 4.99
CA SER A 24 -5.78 10.36 5.80
C SER A 24 -4.66 9.38 5.47
N TYR A 25 -4.57 8.29 6.23
CA TYR A 25 -3.74 7.13 5.91
C TYR A 25 -4.61 5.93 5.56
N GLU A 26 -4.34 5.27 4.44
CA GLU A 26 -4.99 4.02 4.06
C GLU A 26 -4.03 3.09 3.35
N ARG A 27 -3.84 1.89 3.89
CA ARG A 27 -3.15 0.79 3.22
C ARG A 27 -4.19 -0.17 2.66
N MET A 28 -4.08 -0.44 1.37
CA MET A 28 -4.92 -1.41 0.68
C MET A 28 -4.24 -2.77 0.58
N TRP A 29 -5.04 -3.81 0.34
CA TRP A 29 -4.54 -5.08 -0.20
C TRP A 29 -4.00 -4.88 -1.62
N PRO A 30 -3.16 -5.79 -2.16
CA PRO A 30 -2.82 -5.78 -3.57
C PRO A 30 -4.10 -5.83 -4.42
N LEU A 31 -4.27 -4.87 -5.32
CA LEU A 31 -5.54 -4.59 -5.96
C LEU A 31 -5.33 -4.22 -7.42
N TYR A 32 -6.13 -4.81 -8.29
CA TYR A 32 -6.22 -4.40 -9.69
C TYR A 32 -7.65 -4.62 -10.18
N ASN A 33 -8.24 -3.62 -10.84
CA ASN A 33 -9.57 -3.66 -11.41
C ASN A 33 -10.64 -4.14 -10.39
N TYR A 34 -10.62 -3.53 -9.21
CA TYR A 34 -11.50 -3.86 -8.06
C TYR A 34 -11.42 -5.31 -7.56
N ARG A 35 -10.41 -6.08 -8.00
CA ARG A 35 -10.16 -7.44 -7.55
C ARG A 35 -8.94 -7.47 -6.66
N ILE A 36 -9.10 -8.02 -5.47
CA ILE A 36 -8.01 -8.23 -4.53
C ILE A 36 -7.18 -9.42 -5.00
N TYR A 37 -5.86 -9.26 -5.04
CA TYR A 37 -4.90 -10.31 -5.40
C TYR A 37 -4.18 -10.78 -4.13
N ASN A 38 -4.72 -11.84 -3.51
CA ASN A 38 -4.08 -12.47 -2.36
C ASN A 38 -2.80 -13.18 -2.81
N GLY A 39 -1.62 -12.61 -2.54
CA GLY A 39 -0.40 -13.39 -2.54
C GLY A 39 -0.42 -14.32 -1.32
N THR A 40 -0.89 -15.56 -1.43
CA THR A 40 -1.03 -16.53 -0.31
C THR A 40 -1.90 -16.07 0.89
N ASP A 41 -2.89 -16.86 1.28
CA ASP A 41 -3.87 -16.48 2.33
C ASP A 41 -3.25 -16.20 3.73
N SER A 42 -1.95 -16.43 3.93
CA SER A 42 -1.20 -16.08 5.16
C SER A 42 -0.25 -14.89 5.03
N ASP A 43 0.12 -14.43 3.82
CA ASP A 43 1.12 -13.37 3.61
C ASP A 43 0.85 -12.55 2.33
N PRO A 44 -0.23 -11.75 2.28
CA PRO A 44 -0.73 -11.08 1.07
C PRO A 44 0.25 -10.12 0.40
N TYR A 45 1.32 -9.73 1.08
CA TYR A 45 2.33 -8.78 0.59
C TYR A 45 3.61 -9.46 0.09
N ARG A 46 3.66 -10.80 0.09
CA ARG A 46 4.74 -11.58 -0.52
C ARG A 46 4.39 -11.96 -1.96
N ASN A 47 5.25 -11.55 -2.89
CA ASN A 47 5.08 -11.66 -4.34
C ASN A 47 3.66 -11.31 -4.79
N PRO A 48 3.14 -10.13 -4.42
CA PRO A 48 1.75 -9.78 -4.65
C PRO A 48 1.43 -9.85 -6.15
N GLY A 49 0.22 -10.33 -6.45
CA GLY A 49 -0.24 -10.50 -7.84
C GLY A 49 -0.69 -9.21 -8.52
N ALA A 50 -0.68 -8.09 -7.80
CA ALA A 50 -1.05 -6.76 -8.26
C ALA A 50 -0.28 -5.70 -7.44
N PRO A 51 -0.21 -4.43 -7.88
CA PRO A 51 0.41 -3.37 -7.10
C PRO A 51 -0.25 -3.20 -5.72
N VAL A 52 0.58 -2.88 -4.71
CA VAL A 52 0.10 -2.44 -3.40
C VAL A 52 -0.19 -0.94 -3.45
N HIS A 53 -1.31 -0.49 -2.89
CA HIS A 53 -1.68 0.93 -2.85
C HIS A 53 -1.66 1.46 -1.42
N ILE A 54 -1.00 2.60 -1.21
CA ILE A 54 -0.99 3.31 0.07
C ILE A 54 -1.33 4.78 -0.14
N VAL A 55 -2.29 5.28 0.62
CA VAL A 55 -2.56 6.70 0.80
C VAL A 55 -1.83 7.16 2.05
N THR A 56 -0.98 8.18 1.93
CA THR A 56 -0.23 8.81 3.03
C THR A 56 -0.36 10.34 2.93
N GLY A 57 -1.58 10.85 2.97
CA GLY A 57 -1.86 12.28 2.78
C GLY A 57 -2.09 13.09 4.06
N SER A 58 -1.97 12.49 5.24
CA SER A 58 -2.25 13.15 6.54
C SER A 58 -1.05 13.88 7.16
N ALA A 59 -0.26 14.61 6.37
CA ALA A 59 0.96 15.27 6.87
C ALA A 59 0.71 16.62 7.60
N GLY A 60 -0.53 17.13 7.68
CA GLY A 60 -0.85 18.37 8.40
C GLY A 60 -1.45 19.50 7.56
N CYS A 61 -2.27 19.19 6.54
CA CYS A 61 -2.86 20.21 5.69
C CYS A 61 -3.83 21.15 6.44
N LYS A 62 -3.97 22.39 5.97
CA LYS A 62 -4.84 23.42 6.60
C LYS A 62 -6.34 23.09 6.56
N GLU A 63 -6.77 22.27 5.59
CA GLU A 63 -8.16 21.81 5.50
C GLU A 63 -8.51 20.72 6.54
N ASN A 64 -7.55 20.35 7.40
CA ASN A 64 -7.64 19.27 8.39
C ASN A 64 -7.76 17.88 7.75
N LEU A 65 -7.99 16.85 8.57
CA LEU A 65 -8.13 15.45 8.16
C LEU A 65 -9.43 15.22 7.38
N ASN A 66 -9.40 14.29 6.41
CA ASN A 66 -10.56 13.88 5.61
C ASN A 66 -11.24 12.66 6.23
N PRO A 67 -12.45 12.78 6.81
CA PRO A 67 -13.12 11.65 7.44
C PRO A 67 -13.43 10.54 6.43
N PHE A 68 -13.22 9.28 6.85
CA PHE A 68 -13.59 8.15 6.01
C PHE A 68 -15.10 8.00 5.86
N PHE A 69 -15.51 7.41 4.74
CA PHE A 69 -16.86 6.90 4.60
C PHE A 69 -17.13 5.80 5.67
N PRO A 70 -18.34 5.75 6.27
CA PRO A 70 -18.64 4.82 7.37
C PRO A 70 -18.42 3.35 7.00
N ILE A 71 -18.73 2.98 5.76
CA ILE A 71 -18.52 1.63 5.25
C ILE A 71 -17.04 1.45 4.90
N LYS A 72 -16.39 0.47 5.53
CA LYS A 72 -15.04 0.02 5.16
C LYS A 72 -15.14 -0.80 3.87
N MET A 73 -14.43 -0.39 2.83
CA MET A 73 -14.40 -1.13 1.58
C MET A 73 -13.57 -2.42 1.72
N PRO A 74 -13.88 -3.48 0.95
CA PRO A 74 -13.22 -4.79 1.13
C PRO A 74 -11.71 -4.76 0.81
N TRP A 75 -11.25 -3.83 -0.01
CA TRP A 75 -9.84 -3.66 -0.36
C TRP A 75 -9.02 -2.90 0.69
N THR A 76 -9.66 -2.33 1.72
CA THR A 76 -8.96 -1.65 2.81
C THR A 76 -8.36 -2.67 3.78
N ALA A 77 -7.03 -2.74 3.87
CA ALA A 77 -6.37 -3.54 4.90
C ALA A 77 -6.38 -2.78 6.23
N PHE A 78 -5.80 -1.57 6.24
CA PHE A 78 -5.70 -0.69 7.38
C PHE A 78 -6.03 0.75 6.98
N ARG A 79 -6.65 1.53 7.88
CA ARG A 79 -6.88 2.96 7.68
C ARG A 79 -6.79 3.70 9.01
N SER A 80 -6.24 4.91 9.00
CA SER A 80 -6.13 5.78 10.17
C SER A 80 -6.48 7.22 9.80
N LEU A 81 -7.17 7.89 10.72
CA LEU A 81 -7.54 9.29 10.62
C LEU A 81 -6.75 10.09 11.66
N GLU A 82 -5.44 10.04 11.55
CA GLU A 82 -4.50 10.74 12.42
C GLU A 82 -3.43 11.43 11.58
N TYR A 83 -2.86 12.52 12.11
CA TYR A 83 -1.72 13.16 11.47
C TYR A 83 -0.48 12.27 11.59
N GLY A 84 0.30 12.22 10.52
CA GLY A 84 1.46 11.35 10.48
C GLY A 84 2.18 11.33 9.16
N TYR A 85 3.13 10.42 9.06
CA TYR A 85 3.94 10.20 7.86
C TYR A 85 4.33 8.72 7.73
N SER A 86 4.52 8.26 6.50
CA SER A 86 5.04 6.93 6.22
C SER A 86 6.56 6.93 6.15
N ARG A 87 7.20 5.87 6.67
CA ARG A 87 8.63 5.56 6.51
C ARG A 87 8.77 4.34 5.61
N PHE A 88 9.63 4.45 4.60
CA PHE A 88 9.95 3.35 3.68
C PHE A 88 11.40 2.92 3.88
N THR A 89 11.62 1.65 4.21
CA THR A 89 12.95 1.09 4.41
C THR A 89 13.18 -0.06 3.44
N PHE A 90 14.14 0.11 2.53
CA PHE A 90 14.58 -0.92 1.61
C PHE A 90 15.71 -1.72 2.26
N HIS A 91 15.42 -2.94 2.70
CA HIS A 91 16.40 -3.78 3.41
C HIS A 91 17.38 -4.45 2.46
N ASN A 92 16.90 -4.80 1.28
CA ASN A 92 17.67 -5.41 0.20
C ASN A 92 16.86 -5.29 -1.10
N THR A 93 17.29 -5.97 -2.16
CA THR A 93 16.57 -5.95 -3.44
C THR A 93 15.17 -6.53 -3.34
N THR A 94 14.87 -7.42 -2.40
CA THR A 94 13.60 -8.15 -2.34
C THR A 94 12.66 -7.75 -1.21
N HIS A 95 13.12 -6.99 -0.20
CA HIS A 95 12.33 -6.65 0.99
C HIS A 95 12.28 -5.15 1.23
N MET A 96 11.06 -4.62 1.32
CA MET A 96 10.79 -3.24 1.70
C MET A 96 9.77 -3.20 2.84
N SER A 97 10.12 -2.57 3.95
CA SER A 97 9.18 -2.29 5.04
C SER A 97 8.58 -0.90 4.92
N ILE A 98 7.32 -0.80 5.31
CA ILE A 98 6.52 0.42 5.31
C ILE A 98 5.92 0.56 6.70
N GLU A 99 6.18 1.69 7.33
CA GLU A 99 5.62 2.03 8.65
C GLU A 99 4.83 3.33 8.55
N GLN A 100 3.64 3.38 9.14
CA GLN A 100 2.94 4.64 9.37
C GLN A 100 3.19 5.13 10.79
N VAL A 101 3.72 6.33 10.91
CA VAL A 101 4.02 6.99 12.18
C VAL A 101 2.98 8.06 12.45
N GLU A 102 2.27 7.93 13.56
CA GLU A 102 1.37 8.96 14.10
C GLU A 102 2.17 10.05 14.82
N THR A 103 1.74 11.31 14.66
CA THR A 103 2.35 12.48 15.30
C THR A 103 1.35 13.39 16.00
N THR A 104 0.08 12.97 16.16
CA THR A 104 -0.96 13.80 16.77
C THR A 104 -0.65 14.14 18.25
N GLN A 105 0.04 13.25 18.96
CA GLN A 105 0.42 13.46 20.36
C GLN A 105 1.75 14.19 20.49
N GLU A 106 1.75 15.29 21.24
CA GLU A 106 2.95 16.09 21.48
C GLU A 106 4.01 15.25 22.24
N GLY A 107 5.19 15.10 21.65
CA GLY A 107 6.30 14.34 22.24
C GLY A 107 6.19 12.81 22.15
N ALA A 108 5.14 12.27 21.53
CA ALA A 108 4.96 10.83 21.32
C ALA A 108 4.75 10.53 19.83
N THR A 109 5.65 9.73 19.27
CA THR A 109 5.47 9.14 17.93
C THR A 109 5.24 7.64 18.09
N ALA A 110 4.16 7.14 17.49
CA ALA A 110 3.80 5.73 17.54
C ALA A 110 3.74 5.17 16.12
N VAL A 111 4.34 4.00 15.91
CA VAL A 111 4.09 3.22 14.70
C VAL A 111 2.72 2.57 14.86
N ILE A 112 1.76 3.00 14.03
CA ILE A 112 0.36 2.54 14.11
C ILE A 112 0.03 1.48 13.06
N ASP A 113 0.87 1.36 12.02
CA ASP A 113 0.78 0.33 11.01
C ASP A 113 2.18 -0.01 10.51
N GLU A 114 2.41 -1.30 10.26
CA GLU A 114 3.68 -1.82 9.74
C GLU A 114 3.40 -2.98 8.79
N VAL A 115 4.04 -2.97 7.62
CA VAL A 115 3.97 -4.06 6.65
C VAL A 115 5.31 -4.22 5.94
N THR A 116 5.65 -5.45 5.57
CA THR A 116 6.78 -5.72 4.67
C THR A 116 6.25 -6.24 3.34
N VAL A 117 6.61 -5.57 2.25
CA VAL A 117 6.39 -6.04 0.88
C VAL A 117 7.62 -6.83 0.46
N VAL A 118 7.40 -8.08 0.07
CA VAL A 118 8.45 -8.99 -0.40
C VAL A 118 8.26 -9.25 -1.88
N ARG A 119 9.27 -8.96 -2.69
CA ARG A 119 9.29 -9.23 -4.13
C ARG A 119 10.57 -9.95 -4.50
N GLU A 120 10.46 -11.24 -4.83
CA GLU A 120 11.63 -12.06 -5.18
C GLU A 120 12.15 -11.78 -6.59
N SER A 121 11.25 -11.39 -7.51
CA SER A 121 11.55 -11.06 -8.90
C SER A 121 10.84 -9.77 -9.34
N HIS A 122 11.59 -8.81 -9.88
CA HIS A 122 11.04 -7.55 -10.40
C HIS A 122 10.88 -7.58 -11.91
N GLY A 123 9.99 -6.72 -12.41
CA GLY A 123 9.78 -6.51 -13.83
C GLY A 123 8.30 -6.68 -14.24
N PRO A 124 7.99 -6.42 -15.51
CA PRO A 124 6.65 -6.56 -16.06
C PRO A 124 6.02 -7.92 -15.75
N TYR A 125 4.76 -7.94 -15.33
CA TYR A 125 4.07 -9.18 -14.95
C TYR A 125 3.96 -10.18 -16.12
N GLU A 126 4.00 -9.71 -17.36
CA GLU A 126 4.05 -10.54 -18.57
C GLU A 126 5.35 -11.35 -18.72
N LEU A 127 6.45 -10.86 -18.14
CA LEU A 127 7.76 -11.50 -18.20
C LEU A 127 8.00 -12.43 -17.00
N LEU A 128 7.16 -12.35 -15.98
CA LEU A 128 7.25 -13.17 -14.78
C LEU A 128 6.45 -14.46 -14.94
N LYS A 129 6.98 -15.56 -14.44
CA LYS A 129 6.30 -16.84 -14.41
C LYS A 129 5.15 -16.78 -13.41
N LYS A 130 3.93 -16.90 -13.92
CA LYS A 130 2.74 -17.05 -13.08
C LYS A 130 2.83 -18.34 -12.26
N THR A 131 2.56 -18.24 -10.97
CA THR A 131 2.51 -19.36 -10.03
C THR A 131 1.15 -19.41 -9.33
N GLU A 132 0.88 -20.47 -8.59
CA GLU A 132 -0.31 -20.54 -7.71
C GLU A 132 -0.31 -19.46 -6.62
N ARG A 133 0.85 -18.83 -6.37
CA ARG A 133 1.08 -17.90 -5.26
C ARG A 133 1.38 -16.45 -5.70
N GLY A 134 1.26 -16.14 -6.99
CA GLY A 134 1.62 -14.84 -7.56
C GLY A 134 2.54 -14.97 -8.77
N TYR A 135 3.61 -14.19 -8.83
CA TYR A 135 4.55 -14.15 -9.95
C TYR A 135 5.99 -14.30 -9.47
N LEU A 136 6.79 -15.12 -10.16
CA LEU A 136 8.21 -15.38 -9.90
C LEU A 136 9.06 -15.24 -11.15
#